data_AF-A0A822G6A5-F1
#
_entry.id   AF-A0A822G6A5-F1
#
_cell.length_a   1.000
_cell.length_b   1.000
_cell.length_c   1.000
_cell.angle_alpha   90.00
_cell.angle_beta   90.00
_cell.angle_gamma   90.00
#
_symmetry.space_group_name_H-M   'P 1'
#
loop_
_entity.id
_entity.type
_entity.pdbx_description
1 polymer ?
#
loop_
_entity_poly.entity_id
_entity_poly.type
_entity_poly.pdbx_seq_one_letter_code
_entity_poly.pdbx_strand_id
1 'polypeptide(L)'
;KDSNGQIIANQGITDQRMAMKWVQDNIGQFGGDKNSITLAGQSAGSYSVCLHIVSPLSAGLFHAGIMESGSCDIPFYMYDKQVAYSITNDLAWRVGSNMTNSTEQLACLRDVNSTLLLTTMFNVSIPSSTSLIFKDQLKVI
;
A
#
# COMPACT_ATOMS: atom_id res chain seq x y z
N LYS A 1 8.36 -11.24 -5.29
CA LYS A 1 7.96 -11.23 -6.71
C LYS A 1 6.69 -12.06 -6.83
N ASP A 2 5.80 -11.77 -7.77
CA ASP A 2 4.73 -12.70 -8.12
C ASP A 2 5.27 -13.88 -8.96
N SER A 3 4.41 -14.81 -9.35
CA SER A 3 4.75 -15.96 -10.20
C SER A 3 5.29 -15.56 -11.58
N ASN A 4 5.11 -14.31 -11.99
CA ASN A 4 5.58 -13.74 -13.26
C ASN A 4 6.87 -12.92 -13.09
N GLY A 5 7.49 -12.94 -11.90
CA GLY A 5 8.73 -12.23 -11.61
C GLY A 5 8.56 -10.73 -11.37
N GLN A 6 7.34 -10.21 -11.27
CA GLN A 6 7.08 -8.78 -11.04
C GLN A 6 7.25 -8.41 -9.57
N ILE A 7 7.69 -7.18 -9.33
CA ILE A 7 7.75 -6.61 -7.98
C ILE A 7 6.33 -6.40 -7.49
N ILE A 8 6.02 -6.94 -6.31
CA ILE A 8 4.71 -6.79 -5.66
C ILE A 8 4.71 -5.47 -4.91
N ALA A 9 3.76 -4.59 -5.22
CA ALA A 9 3.53 -3.32 -4.53
C ALA A 9 2.57 -3.49 -3.34
N ASN A 10 2.14 -2.38 -2.72
CA ASN A 10 1.13 -2.38 -1.66
C ASN A 10 1.49 -3.24 -0.43
N GLN A 11 2.78 -3.29 -0.08
CA GLN A 11 3.26 -4.11 1.05
C GLN A 11 2.61 -3.69 2.38
N GLY A 12 2.47 -2.39 2.65
CA GLY A 12 1.78 -1.92 3.87
C GLY A 12 0.30 -2.32 3.96
N ILE A 13 -0.40 -2.43 2.83
CA ILE A 13 -1.78 -2.93 2.79
C ILE A 13 -1.81 -4.45 2.97
N THR A 14 -0.80 -5.15 2.44
CA THR A 14 -0.63 -6.60 2.67
C THR A 14 -0.39 -6.88 4.16
N ASP A 15 0.44 -6.06 4.82
CA ASP A 15 0.70 -6.17 6.25
C ASP A 15 -0.57 -5.96 7.09
N GLN A 16 -1.36 -4.92 6.77
CA GLN A 16 -2.64 -4.69 7.42
C GLN A 16 -3.60 -5.89 7.24
N ARG A 17 -3.64 -6.49 6.05
CA ARG A 17 -4.44 -7.71 5.81
C ARG A 17 -3.96 -8.89 6.65
N MET A 18 -2.65 -9.11 6.75
CA MET A 18 -2.10 -10.15 7.61
C MET A 18 -2.47 -9.93 9.07
N ALA A 19 -2.41 -8.69 9.55
CA ALA A 19 -2.85 -8.34 10.89
C ALA A 19 -4.35 -8.61 11.10
N MET A 20 -5.21 -8.21 10.16
CA MET A 20 -6.65 -8.50 10.23
C MET A 20 -6.93 -10.01 10.23
N LYS A 21 -6.20 -10.78 9.43
CA LYS A 21 -6.31 -12.25 9.41
C LYS A 21 -5.93 -12.85 10.76
N TRP A 22 -4.83 -12.38 11.34
CA TRP A 22 -4.42 -12.80 12.68
C TRP A 22 -5.49 -12.47 13.72
N VAL A 23 -6.07 -11.26 13.69
CA VAL A 23 -7.17 -10.89 14.60
C VAL A 23 -8.36 -11.82 14.39
N GLN A 24 -8.81 -12.05 13.16
CA GLN A 24 -9.93 -12.94 12.87
C GLN A 24 -9.73 -14.35 13.42
N ASP A 25 -8.52 -14.90 13.27
CA ASP A 25 -8.18 -16.25 13.70
C ASP A 25 -8.02 -16.37 15.23
N ASN A 26 -7.67 -15.28 15.93
CA ASN A 26 -7.23 -15.35 17.33
C ASN A 26 -8.13 -14.60 18.32
N ILE A 27 -8.94 -13.63 17.88
CA ILE A 27 -9.64 -12.70 18.78
C ILE A 27 -10.62 -13.41 19.74
N GLY A 28 -11.14 -14.57 19.35
CA GLY A 28 -11.99 -15.40 20.21
C GLY A 28 -11.29 -15.85 21.50
N GLN A 29 -9.97 -16.05 21.47
CA GLN A 29 -9.18 -16.40 22.66
C GLN A 29 -9.05 -15.23 23.64
N PHE A 30 -9.23 -14.00 23.16
CA PHE A 30 -9.24 -12.78 23.95
C PHE A 30 -10.67 -12.34 24.33
N GLY A 31 -11.68 -13.18 24.05
CA GLY A 31 -13.08 -12.90 24.37
C GLY A 31 -13.79 -11.97 23.38
N GLY A 32 -13.19 -11.65 22.24
CA GLY A 32 -13.86 -10.87 21.20
C GLY A 32 -14.65 -11.72 20.20
N ASP A 33 -15.63 -11.11 19.54
CA ASP A 33 -16.41 -11.75 18.48
C ASP A 33 -15.78 -11.49 17.10
N LYS A 34 -15.27 -12.56 16.47
CA LYS A 34 -14.68 -12.51 15.13
C LYS A 34 -15.67 -12.07 14.04
N ASN A 35 -16.98 -12.16 14.29
CA ASN A 35 -18.02 -11.74 13.34
C ASN A 35 -18.40 -10.26 13.48
N SER A 36 -17.85 -9.56 14.49
CA SER A 36 -18.17 -8.15 14.80
C SER A 36 -16.92 -7.26 14.83
N ILE A 37 -15.89 -7.60 14.05
CA ILE A 37 -14.66 -6.81 13.93
C ILE A 37 -14.96 -5.52 13.16
N THR A 38 -14.64 -4.35 13.73
CA THR A 38 -14.73 -3.05 13.04
C THR A 38 -13.34 -2.53 12.75
N LEU A 39 -13.06 -2.26 11.48
CA LEU A 39 -11.81 -1.63 11.05
C LEU A 39 -11.97 -0.10 11.11
N ALA A 40 -11.16 0.57 11.92
CA ALA A 40 -11.18 2.02 12.04
C ALA A 40 -9.84 2.62 11.60
N GLY A 41 -9.87 3.75 10.90
CA GLY A 41 -8.66 4.43 10.46
C GLY A 41 -8.84 5.93 10.23
N GLN A 42 -7.77 6.68 10.53
CA GLN A 42 -7.70 8.14 10.41
C GLN A 42 -6.67 8.54 9.35
N SER A 43 -6.96 9.59 8.56
CA SER A 43 -6.07 10.10 7.50
C SER A 43 -5.68 8.99 6.51
N ALA A 44 -4.39 8.66 6.37
CA ALA A 44 -3.93 7.52 5.56
C ALA A 44 -4.55 6.18 5.99
N GLY A 45 -4.92 6.05 7.27
CA GLY A 45 -5.67 4.92 7.80
C GLY A 45 -7.10 4.87 7.27
N SER A 46 -7.79 6.00 7.12
CA SER A 46 -9.14 6.06 6.52
C SER A 46 -9.11 5.57 5.07
N TYR A 47 -8.09 6.00 4.32
CA TYR A 47 -7.84 5.50 2.97
C TYR A 47 -7.55 3.99 2.95
N SER A 48 -6.77 3.49 3.91
CA SER A 48 -6.52 2.05 4.05
C SER A 48 -7.81 1.27 4.35
N VAL A 49 -8.71 1.81 5.18
CA VAL A 49 -10.05 1.24 5.40
C VAL A 49 -10.82 1.16 4.09
N CYS A 50 -10.83 2.23 3.29
CA CYS A 50 -11.46 2.21 1.97
C CYS A 50 -10.88 1.10 1.07
N LEU A 51 -9.55 1.00 0.98
CA LEU A 51 -8.88 -0.04 0.20
C LEU A 51 -9.29 -1.45 0.62
N HIS A 52 -9.44 -1.69 1.92
CA HIS A 52 -9.88 -2.97 2.44
C HIS A 52 -11.37 -3.25 2.21
N ILE A 53 -12.22 -2.22 2.17
CA ILE A 53 -13.64 -2.35 1.80
C ILE A 53 -13.78 -2.81 0.34
N VAL A 54 -12.99 -2.25 -0.56
CA VAL A 54 -13.12 -2.51 -2.00
C VAL A 54 -12.31 -3.71 -2.49
N SER A 55 -11.30 -4.14 -1.73
CA SER A 55 -10.44 -5.28 -2.06
C SER A 55 -11.14 -6.62 -1.81
N PRO A 56 -11.29 -7.48 -2.83
CA PRO A 56 -11.82 -8.84 -2.63
C PRO A 56 -10.90 -9.70 -1.74
N LEU A 57 -9.61 -9.37 -1.66
CA LEU A 57 -8.64 -10.10 -0.86
C LEU A 57 -8.79 -9.85 0.65
N SER A 58 -9.48 -8.77 1.03
CA SER A 58 -9.80 -8.45 2.43
C SER A 58 -11.23 -8.83 2.84
N ALA A 59 -12.02 -9.37 1.91
CA ALA A 59 -13.41 -9.76 2.16
C ALA A 59 -13.51 -10.80 3.29
N GLY A 60 -14.44 -10.59 4.21
CA GLY A 60 -14.70 -11.49 5.33
C GLY A 60 -13.71 -11.38 6.51
N LEU A 61 -12.75 -10.45 6.46
CA LEU A 61 -11.81 -10.21 7.58
C LEU A 61 -12.34 -9.20 8.61
N PHE A 62 -13.36 -8.41 8.26
CA PHE A 62 -14.01 -7.44 9.13
C PHE A 62 -15.50 -7.31 8.76
N HIS A 63 -16.28 -6.75 9.68
CA HIS A 63 -17.73 -6.57 9.57
C HIS A 63 -18.12 -5.13 9.19
N ALA A 64 -17.43 -4.14 9.77
CA ALA A 64 -17.73 -2.72 9.55
C ALA A 64 -16.45 -1.87 9.42
N GLY A 65 -16.58 -0.70 8.81
CA GLY A 65 -15.48 0.25 8.60
C GLY A 65 -15.80 1.64 9.14
N ILE A 66 -14.84 2.29 9.79
CA ILE A 66 -14.89 3.71 10.21
C ILE A 66 -13.75 4.46 9.53
N MET A 67 -14.10 5.57 8.88
CA MET A 67 -13.23 6.39 8.07
C MET A 67 -13.19 7.82 8.62
N GLU A 68 -12.05 8.23 9.16
CA GLU A 68 -11.89 9.54 9.81
C GLU A 68 -10.92 10.43 9.02
N SER A 69 -11.33 11.67 8.71
CA SER A 69 -10.50 12.67 8.03
C SER A 69 -9.84 12.17 6.73
N GLY A 70 -10.56 11.36 5.98
CA GLY A 70 -10.15 10.83 4.68
C GLY A 70 -11.32 10.15 3.97
N SER A 71 -11.25 10.08 2.65
CA SER A 71 -12.26 9.48 1.77
C SER A 71 -11.60 8.57 0.73
N CYS A 72 -12.42 7.78 0.03
CA CYS A 72 -11.97 6.85 -0.99
C CYS A 72 -11.38 7.52 -2.24
N ASP A 73 -11.72 8.78 -2.50
CA ASP A 73 -11.50 9.50 -3.75
C ASP A 73 -10.32 10.49 -3.71
N ILE A 74 -9.42 10.36 -2.74
CA ILE A 74 -8.25 11.23 -2.63
C ILE A 74 -7.18 10.79 -3.64
N PRO A 75 -6.86 11.61 -4.67
CA PRO A 75 -6.04 11.20 -5.81
C PRO A 75 -4.55 11.01 -5.47
N PHE A 76 -4.07 11.50 -4.33
CA PHE A 76 -2.65 11.40 -3.94
C PHE A 76 -2.28 10.08 -3.22
N TYR A 77 -3.25 9.23 -2.90
CA TYR A 77 -3.02 7.93 -2.25
C TYR A 77 -3.09 6.73 -3.20
N MET A 78 -3.54 6.94 -4.44
CA MET A 78 -3.59 5.95 -5.52
C MET A 78 -2.79 6.45 -6.73
N TYR A 79 -1.76 5.72 -7.10
CA TYR A 79 -1.04 5.95 -8.35
C TYR A 79 -1.27 4.78 -9.30
N ASP A 80 -1.43 5.08 -10.58
CA ASP A 80 -1.29 4.03 -11.58
C ASP A 80 0.14 3.47 -11.58
N LYS A 81 0.28 2.30 -12.21
CA LYS A 81 1.53 1.55 -12.22
C LYS A 81 2.68 2.36 -12.85
N GLN A 82 2.41 3.15 -13.88
CA GLN A 82 3.41 3.95 -14.59
C GLN A 82 3.90 5.10 -13.71
N VAL A 83 3.00 5.82 -13.04
CA VAL A 83 3.37 6.88 -12.09
C VAL A 83 4.17 6.29 -10.93
N ALA A 84 3.74 5.18 -10.34
CA ALA A 84 4.48 4.51 -9.27
C ALA A 84 5.93 4.13 -9.69
N TYR A 85 6.13 3.65 -10.92
CA TYR A 85 7.47 3.39 -11.44
C TYR A 85 8.29 4.67 -11.63
N SER A 86 7.69 5.75 -12.12
CA SER A 86 8.41 7.02 -12.28
C SER A 86 8.92 7.57 -10.94
N ILE A 87 8.11 7.50 -9.89
CA ILE A 87 8.47 7.88 -8.52
C ILE A 87 9.62 7.00 -8.00
N THR A 88 9.52 5.68 -8.22
CA THR A 88 10.56 4.72 -7.83
C THR A 88 11.88 4.99 -8.56
N ASN A 89 11.83 5.31 -9.86
CA ASN A 89 13.00 5.62 -10.67
C ASN A 89 13.68 6.93 -10.25
N ASP A 90 12.91 7.99 -9.92
CA ASP A 90 13.47 9.24 -9.40
C ASP A 90 14.17 9.02 -8.05
N LEU A 91 13.54 8.27 -7.14
CA LEU A 91 14.17 7.88 -5.88
C LEU A 91 15.47 7.10 -6.13
N ALA A 92 15.43 6.08 -6.98
CA ALA A 92 16.58 5.25 -7.32
C ALA A 92 17.72 6.09 -7.92
N TRP A 93 17.41 7.05 -8.79
CA TRP A 93 18.41 7.97 -9.34
C TRP A 93 19.10 8.80 -8.26
N ARG A 94 18.33 9.36 -7.32
CA ARG A 94 18.85 10.24 -6.26
C ARG A 94 19.76 9.52 -5.25
N VAL A 95 19.54 8.22 -5.03
CA VAL A 95 20.35 7.41 -4.11
C VAL A 95 21.46 6.60 -4.80
N GLY A 96 21.65 6.78 -6.11
CA GLY A 96 22.68 6.07 -6.88
C GLY A 96 22.32 4.64 -7.29
N SER A 97 21.05 4.25 -7.18
CA SER A 97 20.51 2.93 -7.53
C SER A 97 19.85 2.87 -8.92
N ASN A 98 20.27 3.72 -9.87
CA ASN A 98 19.65 3.82 -11.19
C ASN A 98 19.97 2.64 -12.13
N MET A 99 19.31 1.50 -11.91
CA MET A 99 19.42 0.31 -12.77
C MET A 99 18.28 0.27 -13.79
N THR A 100 18.56 -0.28 -14.98
CA THR A 100 17.55 -0.47 -16.05
C THR A 100 16.65 -1.69 -15.80
N ASN A 101 17.18 -2.72 -15.13
CA ASN A 101 16.43 -3.90 -14.73
C ASN A 101 15.76 -3.68 -13.36
N SER A 102 14.45 -3.89 -13.28
CA SER A 102 13.69 -3.67 -12.03
C SER A 102 14.15 -4.55 -10.87
N THR A 103 14.64 -5.77 -11.14
CA THR A 103 15.16 -6.68 -10.10
C THR A 103 16.46 -6.17 -9.53
N GLU A 104 17.38 -5.73 -10.40
CA GLU A 104 18.67 -5.16 -9.98
C GLU A 104 18.46 -3.83 -9.27
N GLN A 105 17.53 -3.00 -9.74
CA GLN A 105 17.15 -1.75 -9.09
C GLN A 105 16.63 -2.00 -7.67
N LEU A 106 15.73 -2.97 -7.50
CA LEU A 106 15.21 -3.34 -6.18
C LEU A 106 16.30 -3.91 -5.27
N ALA A 107 17.21 -4.74 -5.79
CA ALA A 107 18.33 -5.25 -5.02
C ALA A 107 19.23 -4.10 -4.55
N CYS A 108 19.58 -3.18 -5.44
CA CYS A 108 20.38 -2.02 -5.13
C CYS A 108 19.71 -1.11 -4.10
N LEU A 109 18.41 -0.82 -4.25
CA LEU A 109 17.63 -0.03 -3.29
C LEU A 109 17.59 -0.64 -1.88
N ARG A 110 17.67 -1.98 -1.76
CA ARG A 110 17.72 -2.67 -0.46
C ARG A 110 19.05 -2.53 0.26
N ASP A 111 20.12 -2.28 -0.48
CA ASP A 111 21.47 -2.06 0.07
C ASP A 111 21.69 -0.59 0.47
N VAL A 112 20.80 0.33 0.07
CA VAL A 112 20.86 1.74 0.45
C VAL A 112 20.58 1.88 1.95
N ASN A 113 21.36 2.73 2.62
CA ASN A 113 21.13 3.07 4.02
C ASN A 113 19.71 3.64 4.21
N SER A 114 18.98 3.14 5.21
CA SER A 114 17.58 3.52 5.44
C SER A 114 17.41 5.01 5.74
N THR A 115 18.34 5.66 6.45
CA THR A 115 18.29 7.10 6.73
C THR A 115 18.45 7.91 5.44
N LEU A 116 19.39 7.52 4.57
CA LEU A 116 19.56 8.15 3.27
C LEU A 116 18.32 7.97 2.40
N LEU A 117 17.76 6.75 2.38
CA LEU A 117 16.54 6.46 1.62
C LEU A 117 15.37 7.33 2.09
N LEU A 118 15.12 7.37 3.41
CA LEU A 118 14.03 8.14 4.02
C LEU A 118 14.17 9.64 3.80
N THR A 119 15.37 10.20 3.99
CA THR A 119 15.61 11.64 3.78
C THR A 119 15.45 12.01 2.31
N THR A 120 15.85 11.12 1.39
CA THR A 120 15.72 11.35 -0.05
C THR A 120 14.27 11.25 -0.53
N MET A 121 13.44 10.39 0.07
CA MET A 121 12.03 10.23 -0.29
C MET A 121 11.24 11.55 -0.23
N PHE A 122 11.56 12.46 0.68
CA PHE A 122 10.91 13.77 0.77
C PHE A 122 11.25 14.72 -0.40
N ASN A 123 12.31 14.42 -1.14
CA ASN A 123 12.78 15.23 -2.27
C ASN A 123 12.36 14.64 -3.64
N VAL A 124 11.64 13.52 -3.63
CA VAL A 124 11.16 12.86 -4.86
C VAL A 124 10.04 13.70 -5.47
N SER A 125 10.07 13.85 -6.79
CA SER A 125 9.04 14.58 -7.51
C SER A 125 7.79 13.71 -7.68
N ILE A 126 6.69 14.11 -7.06
CA ILE A 126 5.39 13.43 -7.20
C ILE A 126 4.58 14.15 -8.28
N PRO A 127 4.27 13.49 -9.42
CA PRO A 127 3.41 14.08 -10.43
C PRO A 127 2.02 14.36 -9.86
N SER A 128 1.42 15.51 -10.18
CA SER A 128 0.03 15.78 -9.86
C SER A 128 -0.88 14.85 -10.67
N SER A 129 -1.44 13.84 -10.03
CA SER A 129 -2.43 12.96 -10.66
C SER A 129 -3.78 13.66 -10.74
N THR A 130 -4.31 13.85 -11.96
CA THR A 130 -5.63 14.44 -12.23
C THR A 130 -6.69 13.39 -12.60
N SER A 131 -6.34 12.09 -12.53
CA SER A 131 -7.24 11.00 -12.93
C SER A 131 -7.86 10.33 -11.70
N LEU A 132 -9.20 10.24 -11.67
CA LEU A 132 -9.96 9.43 -10.72
C LEU A 132 -9.82 7.95 -11.12
N ILE A 133 -8.76 7.30 -10.65
CA ILE A 133 -8.40 5.91 -11.00
C ILE A 133 -9.15 4.92 -10.10
N PHE A 134 -10.47 4.83 -10.24
CA PHE A 134 -11.26 3.89 -9.43
C PHE A 134 -11.42 2.50 -10.06
N LYS A 135 -11.28 2.33 -11.38
CA LYS A 135 -11.68 1.08 -12.05
C LYS A 135 -10.58 0.02 -12.17
N ASP A 136 -9.33 0.42 -12.39
CA ASP A 136 -8.28 -0.56 -12.75
C ASP A 136 -7.38 -0.99 -11.57
N GLN A 137 -7.37 -0.24 -10.46
CA GLN A 137 -6.55 -0.59 -9.29
C GLN A 137 -7.20 -1.65 -8.40
N LEU A 138 -8.55 -1.76 -8.39
CA LEU A 138 -9.29 -2.69 -7.52
C LEU A 138 -8.93 -4.17 -7.66
N LYS A 139 -8.33 -4.58 -8.79
CA LYS A 139 -7.95 -5.98 -9.02
C LYS A 139 -6.59 -6.36 -8.40
N VAL A 140 -5.81 -5.37 -7.96
CA VAL A 140 -4.43 -5.56 -7.48
C VAL A 140 -4.31 -5.23 -5.98
N ILE A 141 -5.36 -4.66 -5.39
CA ILE A 141 -5.48 -4.40 -3.96
C ILE A 141 -6.22 -5.54 -3.31
#